data_AF-A0A973Y763-F1
#
_entry.id   AF-A0A973Y763-F1
#
_cell.length_a   1.000
_cell.length_b   1.000
_cell.length_c   1.000
_cell.angle_alpha   90.00
_cell.angle_beta   90.00
_cell.angle_gamma   90.00
#
_symmetry.space_group_name_H-M   'P 1'
#
loop_
_entity.id
_entity.type
_entity.pdbx_description
1 polymer ?
#
loop_
_entity_poly.entity_id
_entity_poly.type
_entity_poly.pdbx_seq_one_letter_code
_entity_poly.pdbx_strand_id
1 'polypeptide(L)' 'RAHGAPLEFQEEDSLRRATWEKNLRLVTLHNLEHSLGLQSYTLGMNHLADMVGREVP' A
#
# COMPACT_ATOMS: atom_id res chain seq x y z
N ARG A 1 9.45 -32.55 -4.25
CA ARG A 1 8.12 -32.44 -4.88
C ARG A 1 7.79 -30.95 -4.93
N ALA A 2 8.14 -30.27 -6.02
CA ALA A 2 7.80 -28.86 -6.20
C ALA A 2 6.34 -28.81 -6.68
N HIS A 3 5.43 -28.45 -5.78
CA HIS A 3 4.06 -28.12 -6.15
C HIS A 3 3.93 -26.62 -6.02
N GLY A 4 4.07 -25.95 -7.16
CA GLY A 4 4.03 -24.49 -7.25
C GLY A 4 2.75 -23.95 -6.65
N ALA A 5 2.88 -22.87 -5.88
CA ALA A 5 1.75 -21.99 -5.61
C ALA A 5 1.06 -21.68 -6.95
N PRO A 6 -0.29 -21.76 -7.03
CA PRO A 6 -1.00 -21.44 -8.26
C PRO A 6 -0.54 -20.05 -8.72
N LEU A 7 -0.21 -19.92 -10.00
CA LEU A 7 0.34 -18.69 -10.58
C LEU A 7 -0.53 -17.46 -10.24
N GLU A 8 -1.85 -17.64 -10.13
CA GLU A 8 -2.81 -16.64 -9.67
C GLU A 8 -2.47 -16.06 -8.28
N PHE A 9 -2.05 -16.90 -7.32
CA PHE A 9 -1.66 -16.44 -5.98
C PHE A 9 -0.37 -15.61 -6.01
N GLN A 10 0.57 -15.97 -6.89
CA GLN A 10 1.81 -15.19 -7.05
C GLN A 10 1.55 -13.83 -7.71
N GLU A 11 0.62 -13.78 -8.67
CA GLU A 11 0.22 -12.53 -9.31
C GLU A 11 -0.56 -11.62 -8.35
N GLU A 12 -1.48 -12.19 -7.55
CA GLU A 12 -2.23 -11.46 -6.53
C GLU A 12 -1.33 -10.91 -5.42
N ASP A 13 -0.40 -11.72 -4.90
CA ASP A 13 0.60 -11.27 -3.91
C ASP A 13 1.57 -10.22 -4.47
N SER A 14 1.86 -10.27 -5.78
CA SER A 14 2.68 -9.25 -6.43
C SER A 14 1.92 -7.93 -6.61
N LEU A 15 0.63 -8.00 -6.96
CA LEU A 15 -0.24 -6.83 -7.07
C LEU A 15 -0.50 -6.17 -5.71
N ARG A 16 -0.70 -6.98 -4.66
CA ARG A 16 -0.86 -6.50 -3.28
C ARG A 16 0.41 -5.81 -2.79
N ARG A 17 1.59 -6.40 -3.02
CA ARG A 17 2.88 -5.74 -2.71
C ARG A 17 3.07 -4.43 -3.48
N ALA A 18 2.74 -4.39 -4.77
CA ALA A 18 2.84 -3.16 -5.55
C ALA A 18 1.89 -2.06 -5.02
N THR A 19 0.72 -2.42 -4.53
CA THR A 19 -0.24 -1.50 -3.90
C THR A 19 0.26 -1.01 -2.55
N TRP A 20 0.77 -1.92 -1.72
CA TRP A 20 1.38 -1.61 -0.44
C TRP A 20 2.56 -0.65 -0.57
N GLU A 21 3.46 -0.89 -1.54
CA GLU A 21 4.61 -0.01 -1.82
C GLU A 21 4.17 1.40 -2.26
N LYS A 22 3.12 1.50 -3.08
CA LYS A 22 2.56 2.80 -3.50
C LYS A 22 1.99 3.55 -2.30
N ASN A 23 1.22 2.87 -1.45
CA ASN A 23 0.62 3.46 -0.25
C ASN A 23 1.69 3.86 0.77
N LEU A 24 2.75 3.05 0.93
CA LEU A 24 3.88 3.38 1.79
C LEU A 24 4.59 4.66 1.34
N ARG A 25 4.81 4.81 0.03
CA ARG A 25 5.41 6.04 -0.53
C ARG A 25 4.54 7.25 -0.27
N LEU A 26 3.23 7.14 -0.46
CA LEU A 26 2.27 8.22 -0.20
C LEU A 26 2.29 8.63 1.27
N VAL A 27 2.18 7.66 2.18
CA VAL A 27 2.25 7.90 3.64
C VAL A 27 3.56 8.59 4.01
N THR A 28 4.68 8.11 3.47
CA THR A 28 6.01 8.67 3.75
C THR A 28 6.12 10.11 3.28
N LEU A 29 5.68 10.41 2.06
CA LEU A 29 5.74 11.76 1.50
C LEU A 29 4.85 12.73 2.29
N HIS A 30 3.61 12.34 2.58
CA HIS A 30 2.68 13.15 3.36
C HIS A 30 3.22 13.44 4.77
N ASN A 31 3.80 12.44 5.42
CA ASN A 31 4.39 12.62 6.76
C ASN A 31 5.64 13.52 6.73
N LEU A 32 6.40 13.50 5.64
CA LEU A 32 7.49 14.44 5.44
C LEU A 32 6.97 15.87 5.25
N GLU A 33 5.94 16.08 4.43
CA GLU A 33 5.28 17.39 4.28
C GLU A 33 4.69 17.88 5.62
N HIS A 34 4.08 17.00 6.41
CA HIS A 34 3.63 17.30 7.76
C HIS A 34 4.78 17.75 8.68
N SER A 35 5.94 17.08 8.61
CA SER A 35 7.12 17.47 9.40
C SER A 35 7.68 18.84 9.01
N LEU A 36 7.44 19.27 7.77
CA LEU A 36 7.75 20.60 7.27
C LEU A 36 6.65 21.64 7.60
N GLY A 37 5.56 21.23 8.26
CA GLY A 37 4.43 22.09 8.62
C GLY A 37 3.47 22.39 7.46
N LEU A 38 3.56 21.65 6.34
CA LEU A 38 2.70 21.86 5.16
C LEU A 38 1.37 21.11 5.25
N GLN A 39 1.30 20.06 6.07
CA GLN A 39 0.10 19.27 6.31
C GLN A 39 -0.30 19.36 7.79
N SER A 40 -1.59 19.29 8.09
CA SER A 40 -2.14 19.41 9.45
C SER A 40 -2.35 18.08 10.17
N TYR A 41 -2.15 16.95 9.47
CA TYR A 41 -2.30 15.60 10.00
C TYR A 41 -1.24 14.66 9.42
N THR A 42 -1.06 13.49 10.04
CA THR A 42 -0.18 12.42 9.54
C THR A 42 -1.01 11.25 9.03
N LEU A 43 -0.42 10.48 8.12
CA LEU A 43 -0.97 9.23 7.62
C LEU A 43 -0.22 8.04 8.25
N GLY A 44 -0.90 6.90 8.32
CA GLY A 44 -0.34 5.65 8.81
C GLY A 44 -0.74 4.48 7.92
N MET A 45 0.16 3.52 7.77
CA MET A 45 -0.15 2.27 7.09
C MET A 45 -1.12 1.44 7.95
N ASN A 46 -2.26 1.08 7.39
CA ASN A 46 -3.27 0.25 8.04
C ASN A 46 -3.54 -1.01 7.21
N HIS A 47 -4.44 -1.88 7.67
CA HIS A 47 -4.83 -3.10 6.95
C HIS A 47 -5.54 -2.82 5.61
N LEU A 48 -5.97 -1.58 5.36
CA LEU A 48 -6.53 -1.13 4.09
C LEU A 48 -5.41 -0.74 3.10
N ALA A 49 -4.14 -0.73 3.51
CA ALA A 49 -3.03 -0.34 2.66
C ALA A 49 -2.74 -1.34 1.52
N ASP A 50 -3.36 -2.52 1.55
CA ASP A 50 -3.36 -3.48 0.44
C ASP A 50 -4.60 -3.34 -0.46
N MET A 51 -5.57 -2.49 -0.10
CA MET A 51 -6.74 -2.27 -0.93
C MET A 51 -6.41 -1.31 -2.06
N VAL A 52 -6.48 -1.85 -3.28
CA VAL A 52 -6.46 -1.08 -4.52
C VAL A 52 -7.60 -0.06 -4.41
N GLY A 53 -7.35 1.23 -4.65
CA GLY A 53 -8.28 2.35 -4.41
C GLY A 53 -9.57 2.38 -5.24
N ARG A 54 -10.18 1.22 -5.49
CA ARG A 54 -11.53 1.03 -6.01
C ARG A 54 -12.37 0.45 -4.86
N GLU A 55 -13.47 1.14 -4.54
CA GLU A 55 -14.46 0.83 -3.50
C GLU A 55 -14.22 1.46 -2.12
N VAL A 56 -14.35 2.78 -2.07
CA VAL A 56 -15.18 3.40 -1.04
C VAL A 56 -16.25 4.23 -1.78
N PRO A 57 -17.54 3.84 -1.79
CA PRO A 57 -18.62 4.70 -2.28
C PRO A 57 -18.85 5.93 -1.40
#